data_AF-A0A067CUE7-F1
#
_entry.id   AF-A0A067CUE7-F1
#
_cell.length_a   1.000
_cell.length_b   1.000
_cell.length_c   1.000
_cell.angle_alpha   90.00
_cell.angle_beta   90.00
_cell.angle_gamma   90.00
#
_symmetry.space_group_name_H-M   'P 1'
#
loop_
_entity.id
_entity.type
_entity.pdbx_description
1 polymer ?
#
loop_
_entity_poly.entity_id
_entity_poly.type
_entity_poly.pdbx_seq_one_letter_code
_entity_poly.pdbx_strand_id
1 'polypeptide(L)'
;MRESPPDVVEMLLRDELAVLKAMLLLLRRLDGPLDMWRRAVATHRHLHDVAFARYVLVPLHQMVRDDHDDDHDLARWLATLARPVLQRHLANEMEPHRPKWVITSVQLPCDCVQCTAITTFLSDGTQSLLSLPHIGLCPLFSAVEKRLPSAGVAIDESPTGSHIVLQKPHHWMFYERALDVAGLAALDATDEDRHAAKRQRRLSPRSA
;
A
#
# COMPACT_ATOMS: atom_id res chain seq x y z
N MET A 1 -0.29 17.61 -22.98
CA MET A 1 -0.29 18.07 -21.59
C MET A 1 0.91 17.44 -20.92
N ARG A 2 1.79 18.23 -20.28
CA ARG A 2 2.95 17.67 -19.57
C ARG A 2 2.41 17.06 -18.27
N GLU A 3 2.41 15.73 -18.20
CA GLU A 3 2.12 15.01 -16.96
C GLU A 3 3.12 15.46 -15.90
N SER A 4 2.62 15.80 -14.72
CA SER A 4 3.48 16.16 -13.58
C SER A 4 4.37 14.96 -13.23
N PRO A 5 5.63 15.20 -12.82
CA PRO A 5 6.52 14.11 -12.41
C PRO A 5 5.86 13.29 -11.29
N PRO A 6 5.96 11.95 -11.33
CA PRO A 6 5.34 11.06 -10.34
C PRO A 6 5.76 11.37 -8.90
N ASP A 7 7.01 11.83 -8.69
CA ASP A 7 7.54 12.28 -7.40
C ASP A 7 6.73 13.46 -6.80
N VAL A 8 6.16 14.31 -7.66
CA VAL A 8 5.29 15.44 -7.27
C VAL A 8 3.88 14.94 -6.93
N VAL A 9 3.39 13.92 -7.64
CA VAL A 9 2.09 13.29 -7.39
C VAL A 9 2.13 12.51 -6.07
N GLU A 10 3.19 11.76 -5.82
CA GLU A 10 3.37 10.97 -4.60
C GLU A 10 3.54 11.85 -3.36
N MET A 11 4.26 12.97 -3.48
CA MET A 11 4.41 13.96 -2.40
C MET A 11 3.10 14.72 -2.11
N LEU A 12 2.36 15.14 -3.16
CA LEU A 12 1.03 15.76 -3.00
C LEU A 12 0.03 14.79 -2.36
N LEU A 13 0.05 13.51 -2.76
CA LEU A 13 -0.83 12.48 -2.19
C LEU A 13 -0.41 12.09 -0.76
N ARG A 14 0.87 12.24 -0.38
CA ARG A 14 1.36 12.05 1.01
C ARG A 14 0.83 13.11 1.95
N ASP A 15 0.79 14.36 1.51
CA ASP A 15 0.17 15.47 2.25
C ASP A 15 -1.35 15.28 2.34
N GLU A 16 -2.01 14.83 1.27
CA GLU A 16 -3.43 14.50 1.31
C GLU A 16 -3.74 13.30 2.22
N LEU A 17 -2.90 12.26 2.26
CA LEU A 17 -3.03 11.13 3.18
C LEU A 17 -2.82 11.55 4.64
N ALA A 18 -1.83 12.40 4.92
CA ALA A 18 -1.58 12.93 6.26
C ALA A 18 -2.73 13.83 6.72
N VAL A 19 -3.26 14.65 5.82
CA VAL A 19 -4.44 15.50 6.05
C VAL A 19 -5.69 14.66 6.23
N LEU A 20 -5.97 13.66 5.38
CA LEU A 20 -7.11 12.75 5.56
C LEU A 20 -7.00 11.92 6.83
N LYS A 21 -5.80 11.42 7.17
CA LYS A 21 -5.55 10.69 8.41
C LYS A 21 -5.74 11.60 9.63
N ALA A 22 -5.21 12.83 9.60
CA ALA A 22 -5.45 13.82 10.64
C ALA A 22 -6.93 14.19 10.76
N MET A 23 -7.64 14.30 9.63
CA MET A 23 -9.06 14.63 9.58
C MET A 23 -9.96 13.48 10.06
N LEU A 24 -9.65 12.23 9.71
CA LEU A 24 -10.36 11.05 10.22
C LEU A 24 -10.10 10.83 11.73
N LEU A 25 -8.87 11.06 12.19
CA LEU A 25 -8.54 11.05 13.62
C LEU A 25 -9.20 12.21 14.38
N LEU A 26 -9.34 13.38 13.76
CA LEU A 26 -10.12 14.51 14.30
C LEU A 26 -11.62 14.21 14.32
N LEU A 27 -12.16 13.53 13.30
CA LEU A 27 -13.56 13.11 13.24
C LEU A 27 -13.92 12.09 14.33
N ARG A 28 -13.01 11.16 14.65
CA ARG A 28 -13.12 10.25 15.82
C ARG A 28 -13.25 11.01 17.16
N ARG A 29 -12.80 12.27 17.23
CA ARG A 29 -12.91 13.13 18.41
C ARG A 29 -14.11 14.09 18.40
N LEU A 30 -14.79 14.27 17.28
CA LEU A 30 -15.74 15.38 17.08
C LEU A 30 -17.21 14.96 16.89
N ASP A 31 -17.56 13.67 16.96
CA ASP A 31 -18.94 13.17 16.78
C ASP A 31 -19.65 13.76 15.53
N GLY A 32 -18.90 13.97 14.43
CA GLY A 32 -19.44 14.56 13.20
C GLY A 32 -20.19 13.53 12.33
N PRO A 33 -21.34 13.87 11.70
CA PRO A 33 -22.10 12.91 10.90
C PRO A 33 -21.37 12.56 9.60
N LEU A 34 -20.99 11.28 9.48
CA LEU A 34 -20.34 10.64 8.32
C LEU A 34 -20.97 11.03 6.96
N ASP A 35 -22.27 11.30 6.95
CA ASP A 35 -23.05 11.69 5.76
C ASP A 35 -22.67 13.06 5.16
N MET A 36 -22.06 13.95 5.94
CA MET A 36 -21.55 15.23 5.43
C MET A 36 -20.33 15.01 4.52
N TRP A 37 -19.42 14.13 4.95
CA TRP A 37 -18.23 13.79 4.18
C TRP A 37 -18.50 12.86 3.00
N ARG A 38 -19.45 11.93 3.12
CA ARG A 38 -19.96 11.16 1.97
C ARG A 38 -20.36 12.08 0.81
N ARG A 39 -21.04 13.19 1.12
CA ARG A 39 -21.44 14.21 0.14
C ARG A 39 -20.25 15.01 -0.39
N ALA A 40 -19.33 15.43 0.47
CA ALA A 40 -18.14 16.16 0.05
C ALA A 40 -17.26 15.34 -0.91
N VAL A 41 -16.92 14.10 -0.56
CA VAL A 41 -16.13 13.19 -1.40
C VAL A 41 -16.85 12.88 -2.70
N ALA A 42 -18.16 12.58 -2.66
CA ALA A 42 -18.95 12.37 -3.86
C ALA A 42 -18.98 13.58 -4.82
N THR A 43 -18.75 14.79 -4.30
CA THR A 43 -18.64 16.02 -5.09
C THR A 43 -17.27 16.16 -5.76
N HIS A 44 -16.22 15.56 -5.18
CA HIS A 44 -14.85 15.61 -5.69
C HIS A 44 -14.48 14.33 -6.44
N ARG A 45 -15.32 13.92 -7.42
CA ARG A 45 -15.10 12.71 -8.24
C ARG A 45 -13.75 12.65 -8.95
N HIS A 46 -13.11 13.79 -9.18
CA HIS A 46 -11.78 13.86 -9.80
C HIS A 46 -10.67 13.31 -8.90
N LEU A 47 -10.88 13.24 -7.58
CA LEU A 47 -9.97 12.61 -6.63
C LEU A 47 -10.06 11.07 -6.67
N HIS A 48 -11.03 10.49 -7.39
CA HIS A 48 -11.27 9.05 -7.41
C HIS A 48 -10.52 8.37 -8.55
N ASP A 49 -9.22 8.63 -8.64
CA ASP A 49 -8.34 7.91 -9.55
C ASP A 49 -7.74 6.67 -8.87
N VAL A 50 -6.98 5.90 -9.66
CA VAL A 50 -6.38 4.65 -9.21
C VAL A 50 -5.33 4.90 -8.14
N ALA A 51 -4.56 5.98 -8.25
CA ALA A 51 -3.53 6.34 -7.28
C ALA A 51 -4.16 6.64 -5.91
N PHE A 52 -5.26 7.39 -5.87
CA PHE A 52 -5.99 7.66 -4.64
C PHE A 52 -6.60 6.37 -4.05
N ALA A 53 -7.17 5.50 -4.89
CA ALA A 53 -7.68 4.22 -4.41
C ALA A 53 -6.56 3.34 -3.79
N ARG A 54 -5.42 3.24 -4.48
CA ARG A 54 -4.26 2.42 -4.12
C ARG A 54 -3.53 2.92 -2.87
N TYR A 55 -3.22 4.21 -2.82
CA TYR A 55 -2.35 4.79 -1.78
C TYR A 55 -3.11 5.39 -0.60
N VAL A 56 -4.41 5.70 -0.75
CA VAL A 56 -5.21 6.34 0.30
C VAL A 56 -6.32 5.43 0.81
N LEU A 57 -7.25 5.05 -0.07
CA LEU A 57 -8.48 4.37 0.37
C LEU A 57 -8.23 2.95 0.88
N VAL A 58 -7.38 2.17 0.20
CA VAL A 58 -7.06 0.79 0.61
C VAL A 58 -6.31 0.75 1.96
N PRO A 59 -5.23 1.52 2.17
CA PRO A 59 -4.55 1.54 3.46
C PRO A 59 -5.46 2.02 4.60
N LEU A 60 -6.30 3.04 4.36
CA LEU A 60 -7.27 3.49 5.36
C LEU A 60 -8.30 2.41 5.70
N HIS A 61 -8.81 1.69 4.70
CA HIS A 61 -9.71 0.57 4.92
C HIS A 61 -9.07 -0.50 5.83
N GLN A 62 -7.83 -0.88 5.55
CA GLN A 62 -7.11 -1.87 6.36
C GLN A 62 -6.88 -1.36 7.79
N MET A 63 -6.44 -0.11 7.95
CA MET A 63 -6.26 0.49 9.27
C MET A 63 -7.55 0.50 10.10
N VAL A 64 -8.68 0.94 9.51
CA VAL A 64 -9.98 0.99 10.21
C VAL A 64 -10.50 -0.41 10.51
N ARG A 65 -10.22 -1.39 9.64
CA ARG A 65 -10.63 -2.79 9.85
C ARG A 65 -9.83 -3.45 10.98
N ASP A 66 -8.53 -3.17 11.04
CA ASP A 66 -7.63 -3.82 11.99
C ASP A 66 -7.70 -3.15 13.38
N ASP A 67 -8.13 -1.88 13.46
CA ASP A 67 -8.47 -1.20 14.73
C ASP A 67 -9.81 -1.76 15.26
N HIS A 68 -9.81 -2.37 16.44
CA HIS A 68 -10.89 -3.25 16.95
C HIS A 68 -12.18 -2.52 17.40
N ASP A 69 -12.38 -1.27 17.01
CA ASP A 69 -13.61 -0.52 17.28
C ASP A 69 -14.64 -0.77 16.16
N ASP A 70 -15.95 -0.73 16.49
CA ASP A 70 -17.12 -1.08 15.66
C ASP A 70 -17.33 -0.24 14.36
N ASP A 71 -16.28 0.34 13.76
CA ASP A 71 -16.32 1.23 12.59
C ASP A 71 -16.44 0.48 11.25
N HIS A 72 -17.18 -0.64 11.26
CA HIS A 72 -17.46 -1.45 10.08
C HIS A 72 -18.19 -0.69 8.96
N ASP A 73 -18.91 0.38 9.29
CA ASP A 73 -19.61 1.21 8.31
C ASP A 73 -18.67 2.16 7.57
N LEU A 74 -17.63 2.66 8.24
CA LEU A 74 -16.56 3.45 7.62
C LEU A 74 -15.70 2.56 6.71
N ALA A 75 -15.27 1.39 7.20
CA ALA A 75 -14.55 0.42 6.37
C ALA A 75 -15.35 0.05 5.11
N ARG A 76 -16.64 -0.28 5.25
CA ARG A 76 -17.50 -0.60 4.10
C ARG A 76 -17.63 0.56 3.11
N TRP A 77 -17.76 1.78 3.60
CA TRP A 77 -17.84 2.95 2.74
C TRP A 77 -16.53 3.16 1.96
N LEU A 78 -15.37 3.05 2.61
CA LEU A 78 -14.06 3.13 1.97
C LEU A 78 -13.90 2.06 0.88
N ALA A 79 -14.30 0.81 1.17
CA ALA A 79 -14.29 -0.27 0.19
C ALA A 79 -15.19 0.00 -1.02
N THR A 80 -16.37 0.61 -0.80
CA THR A 80 -17.32 0.95 -1.88
C THR A 80 -16.76 2.03 -2.81
N LEU A 81 -15.89 2.91 -2.31
CA LEU A 81 -15.22 3.93 -3.12
C LEU A 81 -14.04 3.36 -3.91
N ALA A 82 -13.18 2.57 -3.27
CA ALA A 82 -11.94 2.08 -3.87
C ALA A 82 -12.17 0.93 -4.87
N ARG A 83 -13.03 -0.03 -4.51
CA ARG A 83 -13.23 -1.28 -5.26
C ARG A 83 -13.56 -1.08 -6.75
N PRO A 84 -14.57 -0.28 -7.14
CA PRO A 84 -14.91 -0.15 -8.55
C PRO A 84 -13.80 0.51 -9.39
N VAL A 85 -12.97 1.37 -8.77
CA VAL A 85 -11.84 2.01 -9.43
C VAL A 85 -10.74 0.99 -9.73
N LEU A 86 -10.34 0.21 -8.71
CA LEU A 86 -9.30 -0.83 -8.87
C LEU A 86 -9.76 -1.96 -9.80
N GLN A 87 -11.00 -2.42 -9.68
CA GLN A 87 -11.56 -3.46 -10.56
C GLN A 87 -11.54 -3.02 -12.03
N ARG A 88 -11.97 -1.78 -12.31
CA ARG A 88 -11.97 -1.24 -13.67
C ARG A 88 -10.55 -1.08 -14.20
N HIS A 89 -9.63 -0.62 -13.38
CA HIS A 89 -8.22 -0.47 -13.76
C HIS A 89 -7.60 -1.83 -14.13
N LEU A 90 -7.69 -2.82 -13.24
CA LEU A 90 -7.14 -4.16 -13.47
C LEU A 90 -7.78 -4.88 -14.65
N ALA A 91 -9.07 -4.66 -14.92
CA ALA A 91 -9.77 -5.24 -16.06
C ALA A 91 -9.35 -4.63 -17.40
N ASN A 92 -8.96 -3.34 -17.41
CA ASN A 92 -8.62 -2.62 -18.63
C ASN A 92 -7.12 -2.56 -18.92
N GLU A 93 -6.27 -2.77 -17.91
CA GLU A 93 -4.83 -2.75 -18.09
C GLU A 93 -4.24 -4.13 -18.39
N MET A 94 -3.46 -4.17 -19.48
CA MET A 94 -2.65 -5.32 -19.83
C MET A 94 -1.63 -5.60 -18.73
N GLU A 95 -1.43 -6.88 -18.42
CA GLU A 95 -0.42 -7.26 -17.44
C GLU A 95 0.98 -6.82 -17.91
N PRO A 96 1.72 -6.03 -17.09
CA PRO A 96 3.03 -5.55 -17.45
C PRO A 96 3.97 -6.76 -17.53
N HIS A 97 4.82 -6.77 -18.57
CA HIS A 97 5.83 -7.80 -18.70
C HIS A 97 6.83 -7.65 -17.55
N ARG A 98 7.00 -8.72 -16.75
CA ARG A 98 7.93 -8.69 -15.63
C ARG A 98 9.36 -8.46 -16.17
N PRO A 99 10.04 -7.37 -15.76
CA PRO A 99 11.41 -7.13 -16.17
C PRO A 99 12.29 -8.24 -15.63
N LYS A 100 13.18 -8.80 -16.47
CA LYS A 100 14.22 -9.70 -15.99
C LYS A 100 15.37 -8.87 -15.45
N TRP A 101 15.16 -8.22 -14.30
CA TRP A 101 16.15 -7.34 -13.71
C TRP A 101 16.71 -7.89 -12.41
N VAL A 102 17.93 -8.41 -12.56
CA VAL A 102 18.71 -9.05 -11.51
C VAL A 102 20.06 -8.32 -11.42
N ILE A 103 20.46 -7.96 -10.21
CA ILE A 103 21.73 -7.31 -9.92
C ILE A 103 22.59 -8.32 -9.14
N THR A 104 23.50 -9.00 -9.82
CA THR A 104 24.37 -10.03 -9.20
C THR A 104 25.76 -9.51 -8.80
N SER A 105 26.13 -8.31 -9.24
CA SER A 105 27.50 -7.79 -9.12
C SER A 105 27.75 -6.88 -7.93
N VAL A 106 26.73 -6.54 -7.15
CA VAL A 106 26.87 -5.65 -5.99
C VAL A 106 27.36 -6.45 -4.79
N GLN A 107 28.65 -6.30 -4.48
CA GLN A 107 29.21 -6.80 -3.23
C GLN A 107 28.92 -5.81 -2.10
N LEU A 108 28.31 -6.32 -1.03
CA LEU A 108 28.01 -5.57 0.18
C LEU A 108 29.18 -5.69 1.19
N PRO A 109 29.33 -4.74 2.12
CA PRO A 109 30.53 -4.63 2.95
C PRO A 109 30.60 -5.65 4.09
N CYS A 110 29.54 -6.41 4.36
CA CYS A 110 29.51 -7.49 5.36
C CYS A 110 28.39 -8.49 5.08
N ASP A 111 28.41 -9.63 5.79
CA ASP A 111 27.43 -10.72 5.65
C ASP A 111 26.39 -10.73 6.79
N CYS A 112 26.06 -9.56 7.35
CA CYS A 112 24.99 -9.47 8.35
C CYS A 112 23.63 -9.78 7.71
N VAL A 113 22.64 -10.14 8.54
CA VAL A 113 21.27 -10.50 8.09
C VAL A 113 20.68 -9.49 7.10
N GLN A 114 20.88 -8.19 7.35
CA GLN A 114 20.38 -7.14 6.45
C GLN A 114 21.13 -7.11 5.13
N CYS A 115 22.46 -7.20 5.13
CA CYS A 115 23.22 -7.26 3.88
C CYS A 115 22.87 -8.53 3.10
N THR A 116 22.73 -9.69 3.74
CA THR A 116 22.24 -10.90 3.08
C THR A 116 20.86 -10.68 2.45
N ALA A 117 19.92 -10.06 3.17
CA ALA A 117 18.59 -9.73 2.63
C ALA A 117 18.67 -8.81 1.40
N ILE A 118 19.54 -7.79 1.45
CA ILE A 118 19.78 -6.90 0.30
C ILE A 118 20.36 -7.70 -0.86
N THR A 119 21.41 -8.52 -0.67
CA THR A 119 21.98 -9.34 -1.74
C THR A 119 20.94 -10.29 -2.34
N THR A 120 20.12 -10.94 -1.52
CA THR A 120 19.01 -11.79 -2.00
C THR A 120 18.03 -10.98 -2.84
N PHE A 121 17.57 -9.82 -2.35
CA PHE A 121 16.70 -8.91 -3.08
C PHE A 121 17.29 -8.48 -4.43
N LEU A 122 18.56 -8.10 -4.46
CA LEU A 122 19.26 -7.72 -5.69
C LEU A 122 19.29 -8.88 -6.70
N SER A 123 19.55 -10.10 -6.23
CA SER A 123 19.59 -11.31 -7.05
C SER A 123 18.22 -11.85 -7.48
N ASP A 124 17.13 -11.45 -6.81
CA ASP A 124 15.77 -11.93 -7.09
C ASP A 124 15.08 -11.08 -8.17
N GLY A 125 14.98 -11.61 -9.39
CA GLY A 125 14.32 -10.93 -10.52
C GLY A 125 12.80 -10.76 -10.38
N THR A 126 12.20 -11.23 -9.30
CA THR A 126 10.75 -11.15 -9.05
C THR A 126 10.37 -10.15 -7.97
N GLN A 127 11.28 -9.85 -7.04
CA GLN A 127 11.04 -8.87 -5.99
C GLN A 127 11.18 -7.45 -6.52
N SER A 128 10.18 -6.62 -6.25
CA SER A 128 10.19 -5.19 -6.60
C SER A 128 10.70 -4.29 -5.48
N LEU A 129 10.48 -4.69 -4.23
CA LEU A 129 10.86 -3.93 -3.04
C LEU A 129 11.41 -4.82 -1.93
N LEU A 130 12.22 -4.22 -1.06
CA LEU A 130 12.66 -4.78 0.20
C LEU A 130 12.55 -3.71 1.28
N SER A 131 11.80 -4.00 2.35
CA SER A 131 11.72 -3.14 3.52
C SER A 131 12.68 -3.62 4.61
N LEU A 132 13.53 -2.73 5.12
CA LEU A 132 14.48 -2.97 6.20
C LEU A 132 14.09 -2.10 7.41
N PRO A 133 14.04 -2.63 8.63
CA PRO A 133 13.78 -1.82 9.81
C PRO A 133 14.92 -0.81 10.01
N HIS A 134 14.56 0.45 10.29
CA HIS A 134 15.52 1.52 10.55
C HIS A 134 16.25 1.31 11.89
N ILE A 135 15.59 0.65 12.84
CA ILE A 135 16.18 0.23 14.11
C ILE A 135 17.10 -0.98 13.85
N GLY A 136 18.35 -0.86 14.27
CA GLY A 136 19.34 -1.94 14.11
C GLY A 136 19.85 -2.09 12.69
N LEU A 137 19.88 -0.99 11.91
CA LEU A 137 20.55 -0.98 10.61
C LEU A 137 22.01 -1.45 10.72
N CYS A 138 22.47 -2.13 9.68
CA CYS A 138 23.85 -2.52 9.54
C CYS A 138 24.76 -1.31 9.81
N PRO A 139 25.79 -1.42 10.66
CA PRO A 139 26.72 -0.32 10.93
C PRO A 139 27.41 0.22 9.67
N LEU A 140 27.49 -0.59 8.61
CA LEU A 140 28.08 -0.25 7.32
C LEU A 140 27.03 0.12 6.26
N PHE A 141 25.78 0.36 6.67
CA PHE A 141 24.68 0.68 5.75
C PHE A 141 24.97 1.94 4.93
N SER A 142 25.63 2.95 5.48
CA SER A 142 26.02 4.16 4.73
C SER A 142 26.97 3.87 3.55
N ALA A 143 27.77 2.80 3.63
CA ALA A 143 28.58 2.34 2.50
C ALA A 143 27.75 1.55 1.48
N VAL A 144 26.70 0.85 1.92
CA VAL A 144 25.72 0.18 1.06
C VAL A 144 24.89 1.21 0.29
N GLU A 145 24.37 2.20 1.00
CA GLU A 145 23.53 3.29 0.48
C GLU A 145 24.22 4.03 -0.68
N LYS A 146 25.53 4.23 -0.61
CA LYS A 146 26.30 4.85 -1.70
C LYS A 146 26.44 3.99 -2.95
N ARG A 147 26.36 2.66 -2.82
CA ARG A 147 26.56 1.70 -3.92
C ARG A 147 25.26 1.36 -4.66
N LEU A 148 24.14 1.35 -3.95
CA LEU A 148 22.84 0.91 -4.47
C LEU A 148 22.29 1.80 -5.62
N PRO A 149 22.33 3.15 -5.55
CA PRO A 149 21.85 4.00 -6.64
C PRO A 149 22.58 3.78 -7.96
N SER A 150 23.90 3.56 -7.93
CA SER A 150 24.69 3.26 -9.13
C SER A 150 24.33 1.90 -9.75
N ALA A 151 23.77 0.99 -8.96
CA ALA A 151 23.22 -0.28 -9.45
C ALA A 151 21.77 -0.15 -9.96
N GLY A 152 21.21 1.06 -9.94
CA GLY A 152 19.85 1.37 -10.34
C GLY A 152 18.81 1.22 -9.22
N VAL A 153 19.22 0.90 -7.99
CA VAL A 153 18.29 0.70 -6.86
C VAL A 153 17.94 2.05 -6.24
N ALA A 154 16.65 2.36 -6.16
CA ALA A 154 16.18 3.52 -5.43
C ALA A 154 16.06 3.19 -3.93
N ILE A 155 16.33 4.18 -3.10
CA ILE A 155 16.22 4.10 -1.64
C ILE A 155 15.22 5.16 -1.22
N ASP A 156 14.19 4.73 -0.51
CA ASP A 156 13.18 5.61 0.06
C ASP A 156 13.04 5.33 1.57
N GLU A 157 12.51 6.29 2.30
CA GLU A 157 12.19 6.15 3.71
C GLU A 157 10.69 5.94 3.87
N SER A 158 10.32 4.97 4.71
CA SER A 158 8.91 4.79 5.06
C SER A 158 8.33 6.10 5.62
N PRO A 159 7.03 6.38 5.41
CA PRO A 159 6.42 7.62 5.90
C PRO A 159 6.54 7.83 7.41
N THR A 160 6.72 6.75 8.17
CA THR A 160 6.87 6.77 9.63
C THR A 160 8.33 6.85 10.07
N GLY A 161 9.29 6.89 9.14
CA GLY A 161 10.73 6.82 9.41
C GLY A 161 11.19 5.51 10.05
N SER A 162 10.31 4.51 10.17
CA SER A 162 10.58 3.26 10.89
C SER A 162 11.31 2.22 10.06
N HIS A 163 11.26 2.34 8.72
CA HIS A 163 11.88 1.44 7.77
C HIS A 163 12.53 2.22 6.61
N ILE A 164 13.58 1.63 6.05
CA ILE A 164 14.14 1.99 4.75
C ILE A 164 13.57 1.03 3.71
N VAL A 165 13.15 1.55 2.56
CA VAL A 165 12.60 0.78 1.46
C VAL A 165 13.56 0.84 0.28
N LEU A 166 14.10 -0.32 -0.10
CA LEU A 166 14.87 -0.47 -1.33
C LEU A 166 13.91 -0.85 -2.44
N GLN A 167 14.03 -0.19 -3.58
CA GLN A 167 13.14 -0.38 -4.71
C GLN A 167 13.93 -0.66 -5.99
N LYS A 168 13.32 -1.45 -6.86
CA LYS A 168 13.72 -1.63 -8.25
C LYS A 168 12.84 -0.73 -9.14
N PRO A 169 13.29 0.48 -9.53
CA PRO A 169 12.55 1.38 -10.42
C PRO A 169 11.94 0.72 -11.66
N HIS A 170 12.66 -0.16 -12.35
CA HIS A 170 12.12 -0.84 -13.54
C HIS A 170 10.96 -1.79 -13.23
N HIS A 171 10.77 -2.18 -11.96
CA HIS A 171 9.67 -3.02 -11.49
C HIS A 171 8.47 -2.20 -10.99
N TRP A 172 8.51 -0.87 -11.09
CA TRP A 172 7.47 0.00 -10.51
C TRP A 172 6.05 -0.34 -10.99
N MET A 173 5.84 -0.47 -12.31
CA MET A 173 4.52 -0.84 -12.84
C MET A 173 4.06 -2.23 -12.37
N PHE A 174 4.99 -3.17 -12.19
CA PHE A 174 4.68 -4.49 -11.64
C PHE A 174 4.31 -4.40 -10.15
N TYR A 175 5.01 -3.54 -9.39
CA TYR A 175 4.71 -3.26 -7.99
C TYR A 175 3.32 -2.61 -7.83
N GLU A 176 3.01 -1.57 -8.59
CA GLU A 176 1.71 -0.90 -8.52
C GLU A 176 0.56 -1.85 -8.84
N ARG A 177 0.71 -2.69 -9.87
CA ARG A 177 -0.28 -3.72 -10.17
C ARG A 177 -0.40 -4.74 -9.04
N ALA A 178 0.70 -5.14 -8.41
CA ALA A 178 0.66 -6.04 -7.26
C ALA A 178 -0.07 -5.40 -6.06
N LEU A 179 0.11 -4.09 -5.83
CA LEU A 179 -0.64 -3.33 -4.83
C LEU A 179 -2.13 -3.30 -5.16
N ASP A 180 -2.51 -3.10 -6.42
CA ASP A 180 -3.92 -3.10 -6.81
C ASP A 180 -4.58 -4.45 -6.60
N VAL A 181 -3.89 -5.54 -6.96
CA VAL A 181 -4.37 -6.91 -6.77
C VAL A 181 -4.51 -7.22 -5.28
N ALA A 182 -3.48 -6.91 -4.47
CA ALA A 182 -3.50 -7.13 -3.04
C ALA A 182 -4.56 -6.24 -2.34
N GLY A 183 -4.69 -5.00 -2.79
CA GLY A 183 -5.68 -4.06 -2.30
C GLY A 183 -7.09 -4.56 -2.57
N LEU A 184 -7.38 -5.00 -3.79
CA LEU A 184 -8.67 -5.58 -4.14
C LEU A 184 -9.00 -6.81 -3.28
N ALA A 185 -8.04 -7.73 -3.11
CA ALA A 185 -8.21 -8.88 -2.22
C ALA A 185 -8.48 -8.48 -0.77
N ALA A 186 -7.81 -7.44 -0.26
CA ALA A 186 -8.04 -6.92 1.09
C ALA A 186 -9.43 -6.28 1.26
N LEU A 187 -9.96 -5.64 0.21
CA LEU A 187 -11.32 -5.11 0.19
C LEU A 187 -12.36 -6.23 0.14
N ASP A 188 -12.07 -7.33 -0.56
CA ASP A 188 -12.98 -8.48 -0.76
C ASP A 188 -13.08 -9.40 0.49
N ALA A 189 -12.02 -9.47 1.31
CA ALA A 189 -12.02 -10.24 2.56
C ALA A 189 -13.18 -9.88 3.52
N THR A 190 -13.74 -8.66 3.39
CA THR A 190 -14.88 -8.20 4.19
C THR A 190 -16.21 -8.93 3.92
N ASP A 191 -16.38 -9.50 2.73
CA ASP A 191 -17.61 -10.20 2.33
C ASP A 191 -17.55 -11.70 2.66
N GLU A 192 -16.39 -12.33 2.46
CA GLU A 192 -16.22 -13.78 2.69
C GLU A 192 -16.34 -14.17 4.17
N ASP A 193 -15.76 -13.40 5.09
CA ASP A 193 -15.87 -13.66 6.54
C ASP A 193 -17.31 -13.55 7.02
N ARG A 194 -18.10 -12.63 6.45
CA ARG A 194 -19.53 -12.49 6.74
C ARG A 194 -20.35 -13.64 6.16
N HIS A 195 -20.03 -14.10 4.96
CA HIS A 195 -20.71 -15.24 4.35
C HIS A 195 -20.35 -16.55 5.06
N ALA A 196 -19.11 -16.72 5.49
CA ALA A 196 -18.66 -17.84 6.32
C ALA A 196 -19.35 -17.84 7.69
N ALA A 197 -19.38 -16.69 8.39
CA ALA A 197 -20.06 -16.53 9.66
C ALA A 197 -21.59 -16.76 9.55
N LYS A 198 -22.23 -16.30 8.47
CA LYS A 198 -23.65 -16.60 8.19
C LYS A 198 -23.90 -18.08 7.90
N ARG A 199 -22.99 -18.77 7.19
CA ARG A 199 -23.10 -20.21 6.92
C ARG A 199 -22.96 -21.02 8.23
N GLN A 200 -22.00 -20.68 9.09
CA GLN A 200 -21.84 -21.33 10.40
C GLN A 200 -23.05 -21.15 11.33
N ARG A 201 -23.69 -19.97 11.33
CA ARG A 201 -24.94 -19.74 12.08
C ARG A 201 -26.14 -20.56 11.57
N ARG A 202 -26.17 -20.89 10.28
CA ARG A 202 -27.23 -21.76 9.70
C ARG A 202 -27.00 -23.24 9.94
N LEU A 203 -25.76 -23.63 10.19
CA LEU A 203 -25.35 -25.02 10.45
C LEU A 203 -25.30 -25.37 11.94
N SER A 204 -25.36 -24.37 12.83
CA SER A 204 -25.51 -24.58 14.27
C SER A 204 -26.99 -24.81 14.59
N PRO A 205 -27.42 -26.00 15.05
CA PRO A 205 -28.79 -26.20 15.50
C PRO A 205 -29.05 -25.26 16.68
N ARG A 206 -30.20 -24.58 16.68
CA ARG A 206 -30.72 -23.96 17.90
C ARG A 206 -31.00 -25.09 18.89
N SER A 207 -30.08 -25.34 19.79
CA SER A 207 -30.37 -26.10 21.01
C SER A 207 -31.19 -25.22 21.94
N ALA A 208 -32.51 -25.32 21.82
CA ALA A 208 -33.49 -24.91 22.82
C ALA A 208 -34.75 -25.76 22.63
#